data_AF-A0A2X2C9L6-F1
#
_entry.id   AF-A0A2X2C9L6-F1
#
_cell.length_a   1.000
_cell.length_b   1.000
_cell.length_c   1.000
_cell.angle_alpha   90.00
_cell.angle_beta   90.00
_cell.angle_gamma   90.00
#
_symmetry.space_group_name_H-M   'P 1'
#
loop_
_entity.id
_entity.type
_entity.pdbx_description
1 polymer ?
#
loop_
_entity_poly.entity_id
_entity_poly.type
_entity_poly.pdbx_seq_one_letter_code
_entity_poly.pdbx_strand_id
1 'polypeptide(L)'
;MRKPSLGNETPVEDSADKTRLSNHSEGYVIAHSKDGVFLGHMLGLGFWSKLDPVGQEAAPCWPSMEEARDFVETWDLPAEEKEDFLSQLRFVAVTADVFNHTAASISACRKAGLDAWDPNGVFDPDQDLDPNISLH
;
A
#
# COMPACT_ATOMS: atom_id res chain seq x y z
N MET A 1 46.29 -45.86 37.06
CA MET A 1 44.86 -45.93 37.46
C MET A 1 44.51 -44.56 38.05
N ARG A 2 43.57 -43.74 37.61
CA ARG A 2 42.58 -43.70 36.50
C ARG A 2 42.50 -42.21 36.07
N LYS A 3 42.34 -41.95 34.77
CA LYS A 3 42.00 -40.62 34.22
C LYS A 3 40.55 -40.26 34.58
N PRO A 4 40.20 -39.00 34.85
CA PRO A 4 38.83 -38.54 34.72
C PRO A 4 38.53 -38.09 33.28
N SER A 5 37.31 -38.44 32.86
CA SER A 5 36.72 -38.35 31.53
C SER A 5 36.04 -37.01 31.26
N LEU A 6 35.84 -36.75 29.95
CA LEU A 6 34.71 -36.10 29.26
C LEU A 6 34.12 -34.83 29.91
N GLY A 7 34.16 -33.66 29.29
CA GLY A 7 33.67 -33.42 27.92
C GLY A 7 32.29 -32.77 28.01
N ASN A 8 32.26 -31.44 28.19
CA ASN A 8 31.05 -30.62 28.02
C ASN A 8 31.35 -29.58 26.94
N GLU A 9 31.26 -30.03 25.69
CA GLU A 9 31.09 -29.16 24.53
C GLU A 9 29.60 -28.91 24.41
N THR A 10 29.13 -27.71 24.80
CA THR A 10 27.76 -27.31 24.47
C THR A 10 27.69 -26.91 22.99
N PRO A 11 26.70 -27.40 22.23
CA PRO A 11 26.59 -27.17 20.80
C PRO A 11 26.20 -25.74 20.45
N VAL A 12 26.75 -25.30 19.33
CA VAL A 12 26.40 -24.14 18.51
C VAL A 12 25.05 -24.34 17.81
N GLU A 13 23.98 -23.72 18.32
CA GLU A 13 22.72 -23.42 17.59
C GLU A 13 22.19 -22.12 18.22
N ASP A 14 21.99 -21.00 17.53
CA ASP A 14 20.94 -20.74 16.55
C ASP A 14 21.25 -19.33 15.96
N SER A 15 21.75 -19.15 14.73
CA SER A 15 21.01 -19.18 13.45
C SER A 15 19.68 -18.42 13.38
N ALA A 16 19.58 -17.21 13.95
CA ALA A 16 18.56 -16.26 13.51
C ALA A 16 18.88 -14.79 13.85
N ASP A 17 19.74 -14.14 13.05
CA ASP A 17 19.42 -12.77 12.62
C ASP A 17 20.13 -12.45 11.31
N LYS A 18 19.65 -13.09 10.25
CA LYS A 18 19.82 -12.61 8.87
C LYS A 18 18.60 -11.77 8.50
N THR A 19 18.16 -10.87 9.38
CA THR A 19 17.23 -9.82 8.94
C THR A 19 18.06 -8.79 8.20
N ARG A 20 18.23 -9.09 6.91
CA ARG A 20 18.68 -8.19 5.85
C ARG A 20 18.36 -6.74 6.23
N LEU A 21 19.40 -5.95 6.40
CA LEU A 21 19.38 -4.51 6.21
C LEU A 21 19.08 -4.23 4.73
N SER A 22 17.89 -4.60 4.26
CA SER A 22 17.26 -3.85 3.21
C SER A 22 16.75 -2.59 3.90
N ASN A 23 17.38 -1.45 3.61
CA ASN A 23 17.03 -0.12 4.15
C ASN A 23 15.60 0.33 3.76
N HIS A 24 14.65 -0.57 3.59
CA HIS A 24 13.27 -0.20 3.34
C HIS A 24 12.55 -0.07 4.67
N SER A 25 12.12 1.14 4.98
CA SER A 25 11.19 1.36 6.07
C SER A 25 9.85 0.73 5.70
N GLU A 26 9.25 -0.02 6.61
CA GLU A 26 7.84 -0.39 6.51
C GLU A 26 6.99 0.87 6.68
N GLY A 27 5.90 0.95 5.91
CA GLY A 27 4.92 2.02 6.01
C GLY A 27 3.52 1.51 5.68
N TYR A 28 2.52 2.36 5.85
CA TYR A 28 1.12 2.03 5.59
C TYR A 28 0.61 2.89 4.45
N VAL A 29 -0.13 2.29 3.52
CA VAL A 29 -0.90 3.00 2.48
C VAL A 29 -2.38 2.84 2.75
N ILE A 30 -3.16 3.78 2.21
CA ILE A 30 -4.62 3.75 2.27
C ILE A 30 -5.14 3.13 0.97
N ALA A 31 -5.99 2.12 1.10
CA ALA A 31 -6.62 1.46 -0.04
C ALA A 31 -8.15 1.40 0.16
N HIS A 32 -8.89 1.78 -0.86
CA HIS A 32 -10.34 1.64 -0.94
C HIS A 32 -10.70 0.41 -1.80
N SER A 33 -11.72 -0.33 -1.40
CA SER A 33 -12.18 -1.54 -2.12
C SER A 33 -12.51 -1.25 -3.60
N LYS A 34 -13.20 -0.13 -3.84
CA LYS A 34 -13.69 0.28 -5.16
C LYS A 34 -12.68 1.13 -5.93
N ASP A 35 -12.09 2.12 -5.27
CA ASP A 35 -11.30 3.15 -5.96
C ASP A 35 -9.80 2.83 -6.01
N GLY A 36 -9.34 1.83 -5.26
CA GLY A 36 -7.96 1.36 -5.29
C GLY A 36 -7.08 2.07 -4.27
N VAL A 37 -5.81 2.25 -4.59
CA VAL A 37 -4.83 2.86 -3.67
C VAL A 37 -4.95 4.38 -3.72
N PHE A 38 -4.94 5.03 -2.57
CA PHE A 38 -4.88 6.50 -2.48
C PHE A 38 -3.52 6.99 -2.96
N LEU A 39 -3.51 7.96 -3.88
CA LEU A 39 -2.29 8.48 -4.51
C LEU A 39 -1.99 9.94 -4.13
N GLY A 40 -2.96 10.62 -3.53
CA GLY A 40 -2.83 12.00 -3.10
C GLY A 40 -4.15 12.74 -3.20
N HIS A 41 -4.12 14.05 -2.94
CA HIS A 41 -5.29 14.89 -3.14
C HIS A 41 -4.86 16.30 -3.60
N MET A 42 -5.72 16.96 -4.36
CA MET A 42 -5.52 18.34 -4.78
C MET A 42 -6.88 19.04 -4.93
N LEU A 43 -6.97 20.29 -4.46
CA LEU A 43 -8.20 21.10 -4.52
C LEU A 43 -9.45 20.40 -3.96
N GLY A 44 -9.28 19.58 -2.91
CA GLY A 44 -10.37 18.83 -2.28
C GLY A 44 -10.77 17.53 -2.99
N LEU A 45 -10.06 17.13 -4.05
CA LEU A 45 -10.30 15.88 -4.78
C LEU A 45 -9.21 14.86 -4.44
N GLY A 46 -9.62 13.66 -4.05
CA GLY A 46 -8.72 12.52 -3.85
C GLY A 46 -8.41 11.83 -5.18
N PHE A 47 -7.14 11.53 -5.40
CA PHE A 47 -6.67 10.71 -6.52
C PHE A 47 -6.50 9.28 -6.09
N TRP A 48 -7.07 8.38 -6.88
CA TRP A 48 -7.14 6.95 -6.57
C TRP A 48 -6.71 6.13 -7.76
N SER A 49 -6.03 5.03 -7.48
CA SER A 49 -5.35 4.24 -8.50
C SER A 49 -6.26 3.60 -9.55
N LYS A 50 -7.56 3.41 -9.25
CA LYS A 50 -8.57 2.90 -10.21
C LYS A 50 -9.45 3.98 -10.83
N LEU A 51 -9.40 5.21 -10.32
CA LEU A 51 -10.21 6.32 -10.83
C LEU A 51 -9.40 7.22 -11.76
N ASP A 52 -8.38 7.87 -11.21
CA ASP A 52 -7.52 8.79 -11.94
C ASP A 52 -6.16 8.83 -11.23
N PRO A 53 -5.15 8.10 -11.73
CA PRO A 53 -3.83 8.08 -11.13
C PRO A 53 -3.01 9.33 -11.42
N VAL A 54 -3.42 10.21 -12.34
CA VAL A 54 -2.79 11.52 -12.64
C VAL A 54 -1.26 11.47 -12.78
N GLY A 55 -0.70 10.43 -13.38
CA GLY A 55 0.76 10.29 -13.51
C GLY A 55 1.50 9.87 -12.24
N GLN A 56 0.82 9.54 -11.15
CA GLN A 56 1.45 9.17 -9.89
C GLN A 56 2.02 7.75 -9.94
N GLU A 57 3.34 7.62 -9.83
CA GLU A 57 4.04 6.31 -9.84
C GLU A 57 4.20 5.68 -8.45
N ALA A 58 3.74 6.38 -7.40
CA ALA A 58 3.88 5.97 -6.02
C ALA A 58 2.67 6.42 -5.19
N ALA A 59 2.38 5.66 -4.13
CA ALA A 59 1.38 5.99 -3.12
C ALA A 59 2.08 6.59 -1.89
N PRO A 60 1.52 7.65 -1.28
CA PRO A 60 2.02 8.17 -0.01
C PRO A 60 1.94 7.09 1.08
N CYS A 61 2.98 7.03 1.91
CA CYS A 61 3.07 6.12 3.04
C CYS A 61 3.07 6.90 4.34
N TRP A 62 2.40 6.34 5.35
CA TRP A 62 2.48 6.77 6.73
C TRP A 62 3.38 5.83 7.53
N PRO A 63 4.12 6.33 8.53
CA PRO A 63 4.99 5.49 9.36
C PRO A 63 4.20 4.57 10.29
N SER A 64 2.92 4.87 10.55
CA SER A 64 2.03 4.07 11.39
C SER A 64 0.61 4.02 10.81
N MET A 65 -0.15 3.00 11.22
CA MET A 65 -1.56 2.87 10.83
C MET A 65 -2.41 3.99 11.46
N GLU A 66 -2.04 4.41 12.67
CA GLU A 66 -2.70 5.48 13.42
C GLU A 66 -2.57 6.81 12.67
N GLU A 67 -1.38 7.18 12.21
CA GLU A 67 -1.20 8.42 11.43
C GLU A 67 -1.98 8.42 10.11
N ALA A 68 -2.09 7.26 9.46
CA ALA A 68 -2.91 7.13 8.26
C ALA A 68 -4.41 7.30 8.57
N ARG A 69 -4.88 6.81 9.72
CA ARG A 69 -6.26 7.00 10.17
C ARG A 69 -6.53 8.46 10.52
N ASP A 70 -5.65 9.09 11.29
CA ASP A 70 -5.76 10.50 11.66
C ASP A 70 -5.83 11.37 10.39
N PHE A 71 -5.04 11.06 9.37
CA PHE A 71 -5.11 11.73 8.07
C PHE A 71 -6.49 11.59 7.40
N VAL A 72 -7.04 10.38 7.36
CA VAL A 72 -8.36 10.10 6.79
C VAL A 72 -9.49 10.82 7.56
N GLU A 73 -9.36 10.97 8.88
CA GLU A 73 -10.33 11.71 9.69
C GLU A 73 -10.42 13.19 9.29
N THR A 74 -9.33 13.76 8.77
CA THR A 74 -9.31 15.14 8.26
C THR A 74 -10.10 15.33 6.97
N TRP A 75 -10.52 14.25 6.29
CA TRP A 75 -11.25 14.36 5.05
C TRP A 75 -12.66 14.91 5.27
N ASP A 76 -12.94 15.99 4.53
CA ASP A 76 -14.24 16.64 4.47
C ASP A 76 -15.09 15.98 3.38
N LEU A 77 -15.83 14.94 3.79
CA LEU A 77 -16.74 14.18 2.94
C LEU A 77 -18.19 14.48 3.36
N PRO A 78 -19.16 14.42 2.41
CA PRO A 78 -20.58 14.51 2.74
C PRO A 78 -20.95 13.51 3.83
N ALA A 79 -21.74 13.93 4.83
CA ALA A 79 -22.05 13.10 6.00
C ALA A 79 -22.74 11.78 5.62
N GLU A 80 -23.57 11.82 4.58
CA GLU A 80 -24.29 10.67 4.01
C GLU A 80 -23.37 9.60 3.39
N GLU A 81 -22.21 9.99 2.87
CA GLU A 81 -21.28 9.11 2.18
C GLU A 81 -20.06 8.76 3.03
N LYS A 82 -19.75 9.59 4.04
CA LYS A 82 -18.55 9.47 4.86
C LYS A 82 -18.46 8.11 5.56
N GLU A 83 -19.51 7.67 6.25
CA GLU A 83 -19.45 6.38 6.98
C GLU A 83 -19.25 5.19 6.04
N ASP A 84 -20.00 5.13 4.93
CA ASP A 84 -19.91 4.05 3.95
C ASP A 84 -18.53 4.01 3.28
N PHE A 85 -18.02 5.18 2.87
CA PHE A 85 -16.72 5.31 2.25
C PHE A 85 -15.59 4.90 3.21
N LEU A 86 -15.62 5.39 4.45
CA LEU A 86 -14.60 5.07 5.46
C LEU A 86 -14.62 3.58 5.83
N SER A 87 -15.79 2.93 5.85
CA SER A 87 -15.92 1.51 6.16
C SER A 87 -15.23 0.59 5.14
N GLN A 88 -15.03 1.09 3.91
CA GLN A 88 -14.43 0.38 2.80
C GLN A 88 -12.91 0.63 2.68
N LEU A 89 -12.36 1.50 3.55
CA LEU A 89 -10.92 1.75 3.61
C LEU A 89 -10.18 0.63 4.35
N ARG A 90 -9.00 0.32 3.84
CA ARG A 90 -8.05 -0.61 4.41
C ARG A 90 -6.69 0.08 4.49
N PHE A 91 -6.02 -0.10 5.62
CA PHE A 91 -4.65 0.36 5.84
C PHE A 91 -3.73 -0.83 5.64
N VAL A 92 -2.90 -0.80 4.61
CA VAL A 92 -2.10 -1.95 4.18
C VAL A 92 -0.63 -1.65 4.40
N ALA A 93 0.05 -2.54 5.14
CA ALA A 93 1.49 -2.45 5.34
C ALA A 93 2.22 -2.75 4.02
N VAL A 94 3.13 -1.86 3.65
CA VAL A 94 3.91 -1.91 2.41
C VAL A 94 5.37 -1.53 2.69
N THR A 95 6.22 -1.87 1.75
CA THR A 95 7.62 -1.43 1.73
C THR A 95 7.69 0.00 1.18
N ALA A 96 8.06 1.00 2.00
CA ALA A 96 8.30 2.36 1.53
C ALA A 96 9.66 2.44 0.84
N ASP A 97 9.68 2.24 -0.47
CA ASP A 97 10.88 2.05 -1.29
C ASP A 97 11.27 3.27 -2.12
N VAL A 98 10.46 4.32 -2.14
CA VAL A 98 10.67 5.54 -2.94
C VAL A 98 10.54 6.82 -2.09
N PHE A 99 10.95 7.95 -2.66
CA PHE A 99 10.88 9.29 -2.04
C PHE A 99 11.42 9.36 -0.61
N ASN A 100 12.63 8.85 -0.35
CA ASN A 100 13.22 8.80 0.99
C ASN A 100 12.35 8.04 2.02
N HIS A 101 11.70 6.96 1.60
CA HIS A 101 10.86 6.09 2.44
C HIS A 101 9.54 6.74 2.91
N THR A 102 9.07 7.77 2.22
CA THR A 102 7.76 8.39 2.48
C THR A 102 6.67 7.93 1.52
N ALA A 103 7.00 7.09 0.55
CA ALA A 103 6.05 6.55 -0.41
C ALA A 103 6.44 5.14 -0.86
N ALA A 104 5.45 4.40 -1.37
CA ALA A 104 5.60 3.05 -1.90
C ALA A 104 5.33 3.03 -3.40
N SER A 105 6.24 2.41 -4.15
CA SER A 105 6.08 2.18 -5.58
C SER A 105 4.91 1.24 -5.88
N ILE A 106 4.40 1.26 -7.12
CA ILE A 106 3.41 0.30 -7.62
C ILE A 106 3.86 -1.15 -7.34
N SER A 107 5.15 -1.42 -7.49
CA SER A 107 5.71 -2.76 -7.25
C SER A 107 5.67 -3.16 -5.78
N ALA A 108 5.90 -2.23 -4.86
CA ALA A 108 5.79 -2.48 -3.42
C ALA A 108 4.32 -2.71 -3.01
N CYS A 109 3.39 -1.89 -3.50
CA CYS A 109 1.96 -2.07 -3.27
C CYS A 109 1.47 -3.43 -3.79
N ARG A 110 1.90 -3.84 -4.99
CA ARG A 110 1.54 -5.16 -5.56
C ARG A 110 2.07 -6.33 -4.73
N LYS A 111 3.28 -6.23 -4.18
CA LYS A 111 3.84 -7.26 -3.28
C LYS A 111 3.02 -7.40 -1.99
N ALA A 112 2.39 -6.32 -1.53
CA ALA A 112 1.49 -6.33 -0.38
C ALA A 112 0.05 -6.79 -0.72
N GLY A 113 -0.21 -7.19 -1.97
CA GLY A 113 -1.52 -7.69 -2.41
C GLY A 113 -2.51 -6.60 -2.84
N LEU A 114 -2.03 -5.39 -3.11
CA LEU A 114 -2.84 -4.32 -3.73
C LEU A 114 -2.80 -4.43 -5.25
N ASP A 115 -3.84 -3.91 -5.89
CA ASP A 115 -3.90 -3.83 -7.35
C ASP A 115 -2.81 -2.87 -7.86
N ALA A 116 -2.12 -3.27 -8.92
CA ALA A 116 -1.23 -2.37 -9.64
C ALA A 116 -2.06 -1.38 -10.46
N TRP A 117 -1.53 -0.17 -10.67
CA TRP A 117 -2.13 0.83 -11.54
C TRP A 117 -1.14 1.28 -12.62
N ASP A 118 -1.67 1.82 -13.71
CA ASP A 118 -0.88 2.48 -14.73
C ASP A 118 -0.86 3.99 -14.42
N PRO A 119 0.30 4.61 -14.12
CA PRO A 119 0.37 6.04 -13.84
C PRO A 119 -0.10 6.87 -15.04
N ASN A 120 0.08 6.36 -16.26
CA ASN A 120 -0.36 7.03 -17.49
C ASN A 120 -1.73 6.54 -17.96
N GLY A 121 -2.44 5.78 -17.10
CA GLY A 121 -3.69 5.12 -17.41
C GLY A 121 -4.57 6.03 -18.25
N VAL A 122 -4.73 5.64 -19.52
CA VAL A 122 -5.56 6.37 -20.46
C VAL A 122 -6.97 6.26 -19.89
N PHE A 123 -7.50 7.36 -19.37
CA PHE A 123 -8.93 7.52 -19.27
C PHE A 123 -9.43 7.39 -20.70
N ASP A 124 -9.90 6.20 -21.08
CA ASP A 124 -10.48 5.92 -22.38
C ASP A 124 -11.97 6.24 -22.24
N PRO A 125 -12.43 7.48 -22.56
CA PRO A 125 -13.83 7.85 -22.40
C PRO A 125 -14.78 7.02 -23.28
N ASP A 126 -14.23 6.22 -24.21
CA ASP A 126 -14.95 5.36 -25.14
C ASP A 126 -15.14 3.90 -24.65
N GLN A 127 -14.61 3.51 -23.49
CA GLN A 127 -14.81 2.14 -22.95
C GLN A 127 -16.22 1.90 -22.37
N ASP A 128 -17.09 2.91 -22.28
CA ASP A 128 -18.51 2.80 -21.92
C ASP A 128 -19.48 2.82 -23.12
N LEU A 129 -18.98 2.81 -24.36
CA LEU A 129 -19.82 2.55 -25.53
C LEU A 129 -19.94 1.06 -25.74
N ASP A 130 -20.92 0.43 -25.06
CA ASP A 130 -21.43 -0.88 -25.42
C ASP A 130 -21.62 -0.95 -26.96
N PRO A 131 -20.85 -1.78 -27.69
CA PRO A 131 -21.01 -1.88 -29.15
C PRO A 131 -22.30 -2.62 -29.55
N ASN A 132 -23.19 -2.92 -28.60
CA ASN A 132 -24.34 -3.79 -28.78
C ASN A 132 -25.71 -3.11 -28.60
N ILE A 133 -25.77 -1.77 -28.62
CA ILE A 133 -27.03 -1.07 -28.91
C ILE A 133 -27.26 -1.15 -30.43
N SER A 134 -27.70 -2.32 -30.88
CA SER A 134 -28.26 -2.50 -32.22
C SER A 134 -29.58 -1.73 -32.31
N LEU A 135 -29.52 -0.50 -32.80
CA LEU A 135 -30.64 0.15 -33.48
C LEU A 135 -30.58 -0.28 -34.94
N HIS A 136 -31.26 -1.40 -35.28
CA HIS A 136 -31.87 -1.68 -36.58
C HIS A 136 -32.84 -2.86 -36.45
#